data_AF-A0A965J8F2-F1
#
_entry.id   AF-A0A965J8F2-F1
#
_cell.length_a   1.000
_cell.length_b   1.000
_cell.length_c   1.000
_cell.angle_alpha   90.00
_cell.angle_beta   90.00
_cell.angle_gamma   90.00
#
_symmetry.space_group_name_H-M   'P 1'
#
loop_
_entity.id
_entity.type
_entity.pdbx_description
1 polymer ?
#
loop_
_entity_poly.entity_id
_entity_poly.type
_entity_poly.pdbx_seq_one_letter_code
_entity_poly.pdbx_strand_id
1 'polypeptide(L)' 'MGSILIPTVIEKTATHERAYDIWSRLLKDRIIYLGTPIDDTVANLIIAQLLFLKAEDGHKP' A
#
# COMPACT_ATOMS: atom_id res chain seq x y z
N MET A 1 -0.61 -5.06 24.21
CA MET A 1 -0.28 -4.70 22.82
C MET A 1 -1.11 -5.60 21.92
N GLY A 2 -2.27 -5.14 21.47
CA GLY A 2 -3.05 -5.87 20.48
C GLY A 2 -2.32 -5.77 19.16
N SER A 3 -1.84 -6.89 18.62
CA SER A 3 -1.48 -6.94 17.22
C SER A 3 -2.72 -6.56 16.42
N ILE A 4 -2.71 -5.38 15.80
CA ILE A 4 -3.72 -5.04 14.81
C ILE A 4 -3.55 -6.09 13.71
N LEU A 5 -4.46 -7.05 13.66
CA LEU A 5 -4.53 -8.04 12.59
C LEU A 5 -4.93 -7.28 11.35
N ILE A 6 -3.94 -6.93 10.53
CA ILE A 6 -4.19 -6.30 9.23
C ILE A 6 -4.81 -7.39 8.35
N PRO A 7 -6.04 -7.20 7.84
CA PRO A 7 -6.68 -8.19 7.00
C PRO A 7 -5.88 -8.44 5.73
N THR A 8 -5.72 -9.71 5.36
CA THR A 8 -5.09 -10.13 4.11
C THR A 8 -6.15 -10.24 3.02
N VAL A 9 -5.88 -9.66 1.85
CA VAL A 9 -6.67 -9.75 0.64
C VAL A 9 -5.98 -10.70 -0.34
N ILE A 10 -6.73 -11.62 -0.92
CA ILE A 10 -6.23 -12.56 -1.93
C ILE A 10 -6.69 -12.08 -3.30
N GLU A 11 -5.75 -11.70 -4.16
CA GLU A 11 -6.02 -11.38 -5.57
C GLU A 11 -5.76 -12.64 -6.41
N LYS A 12 -6.83 -13.17 -7.02
CA LYS A 12 -6.74 -14.32 -7.93
C LYS A 12 -6.54 -13.81 -9.36
N THR A 13 -5.39 -14.10 -9.95
CA THR A 13 -5.19 -14.02 -11.40
C THR A 13 -5.38 -15.40 -12.01
N ALA A 14 -5.61 -15.48 -13.33
CA ALA A 14 -5.93 -16.73 -14.04
C ALA A 14 -4.91 -17.87 -13.85
N THR A 15 -3.69 -17.55 -13.40
CA THR A 15 -2.60 -18.52 -13.18
C THR A 15 -1.97 -18.46 -11.79
N HIS A 16 -2.19 -17.40 -11.01
CA HIS A 16 -1.53 -17.22 -9.70
C HIS A 16 -2.44 -16.52 -8.68
N GLU A 17 -2.40 -16.97 -7.43
CA GLU A 17 -2.99 -16.27 -6.28
C GLU A 17 -1.89 -15.46 -5.58
N ARG A 18 -2.12 -14.14 -5.40
CA ARG A 18 -1.20 -13.27 -4.67
C ARG A 18 -1.90 -12.67 -3.45
N ALA A 19 -1.32 -12.92 -2.28
CA ALA A 19 -1.82 -12.38 -1.02
C ALA A 19 -1.14 -11.03 -0.75
N TYR A 20 -1.96 -10.03 -0.40
CA TYR A 20 -1.53 -8.70 -0.02
C TYR A 20 -2.22 -8.32 1.28
N ASP A 21 -1.59 -7.51 2.12
CA ASP A 21 -2.33 -6.82 3.17
C ASP A 21 -3.27 -5.76 2.54
N ILE A 22 -4.30 -5.36 3.28
CA ILE A 22 -5.30 -4.41 2.79
C ILE A 22 -4.69 -3.06 2.35
N TRP A 23 -3.63 -2.58 3.01
CA TRP A 23 -2.99 -1.31 2.65
C TRP A 23 -2.20 -1.43 1.35
N SER A 24 -1.49 -2.53 1.14
CA SER A 24 -0.84 -2.83 -0.14
C SER A 24 -1.85 -2.91 -1.30
N ARG A 25 -3.03 -3.49 -1.07
CA ARG A 25 -4.11 -3.53 -2.07
C ARG A 25 -4.62 -2.13 -2.40
N LEU A 26 -4.79 -1.26 -1.41
CA LEU A 26 -5.20 0.14 -1.60
C LEU A 26 -4.15 0.95 -2.35
N LEU A 27 -2.86 0.75 -2.03
CA LEU A 27 -1.76 1.43 -2.71
C LEU A 27 -1.73 1.08 -4.21
N LYS A 28 -2.05 -0.16 -4.59
CA LYS A 28 -2.21 -0.56 -6.00
C LYS A 28 -3.29 0.24 -6.73
N ASP A 29 -4.36 0.61 -6.03
CA ASP A 29 -5.42 1.50 -6.55
C ASP A 29 -5.08 3.00 -6.37
N ARG A 30 -3.81 3.32 -6.06
CA ARG A 30 -3.28 4.66 -5.82
C ARG A 30 -3.89 5.37 -4.61
N ILE A 31 -4.32 4.59 -3.61
CA ILE A 31 -4.89 5.12 -2.37
C ILE A 31 -3.84 5.02 -1.26
N ILE A 32 -3.49 6.17 -0.68
CA ILE A 32 -2.64 6.27 0.52
C ILE A 32 -3.54 6.62 1.71
N TYR A 33 -3.37 5.90 2.82
CA TYR A 33 -4.16 6.10 4.04
C TYR A 33 -3.31 6.68 5.17
N LEU A 34 -3.75 7.81 5.73
CA LEU A 34 -3.16 8.44 6.91
C LEU A 34 -4.13 8.33 8.08
N GLY A 35 -3.93 7.32 8.93
CA GLY A 35 -4.80 7.03 10.08
C GLY A 35 -4.17 7.34 11.45
N THR A 36 -2.92 7.77 11.48
CA THR A 36 -2.14 8.02 12.71
C THR A 36 -1.71 9.48 12.78
N PRO A 37 -1.36 9.99 13.99
CA PRO A 37 -0.69 11.28 14.12
C PRO A 37 0.54 11.36 13.22
N ILE A 38 0.85 12.57 12.74
CA ILE A 38 1.99 12.81 11.88
C ILE A 38 3.23 12.98 12.76
N ASP A 39 4.18 12.06 12.59
CA ASP A 39 5.55 12.18 13.05
C ASP A 39 6.51 12.01 11.85
N ASP A 40 7.82 12.10 12.11
CA ASP A 40 8.83 11.96 11.07
C ASP A 40 8.77 10.60 10.36
N THR A 41 8.38 9.53 11.07
CA THR A 41 8.27 8.19 10.50
C THR A 41 7.10 8.11 9.53
N VAL A 42 5.94 8.59 9.95
CA VAL A 42 4.72 8.63 9.14
C VAL A 42 4.92 9.52 7.91
N ALA A 43 5.54 10.69 8.09
CA ALA A 43 5.85 11.59 6.98
C ALA A 43 6.76 10.94 5.94
N ASN A 44 7.84 10.29 6.37
CA ASN A 44 8.77 9.58 5.48
C ASN A 44 8.08 8.43 4.72
N LEU A 45 7.20 7.67 5.38
CA LEU A 45 6.43 6.60 4.73
C LEU A 45 5.48 7.13 3.66
N ILE A 46 4.76 8.22 3.92
CA ILE A 46 3.86 8.84 2.94
C ILE A 46 4.66 9.36 1.73
N ILE A 47 5.78 10.03 1.97
CA ILE A 47 6.65 10.54 0.89
C ILE A 47 7.15 9.37 0.03
N ALA A 48 7.59 8.27 0.65
CA ALA A 48 8.02 7.07 -0.08
C ALA A 48 6.89 6.47 -0.94
N GLN A 49 5.67 6.36 -0.39
CA GLN A 49 4.50 5.87 -1.13
C GLN A 49 4.14 6.78 -2.31
N LEU A 50 4.21 8.10 -2.15
CA LEU A 50 3.97 9.06 -3.23
C LEU A 50 5.01 8.93 -4.36
N LEU A 51 6.29 8.84 -4.01
CA LEU A 51 7.37 8.66 -4.99
C LEU A 51 7.25 7.32 -5.72
N PHE A 52 6.87 6.26 -5.00
CA PHE A 52 6.61 4.94 -5.57
C PHE A 52 5.48 4.99 -6.61
N LEU A 53 4.32 5.58 -6.27
CA LEU A 53 3.20 5.71 -7.20
C LEU A 53 3.56 6.55 -8.43
N LYS A 54 4.34 7.62 -8.25
CA LYS A 54 4.82 8.44 -9.37
C LYS A 54 5.74 7.65 -10.31
N ALA A 55 6.61 6.79 -9.76
CA ALA A 55 7.51 5.97 -10.57
C ALA A 55 6.75 4.90 -11.37
N GLU A 56 5.76 4.24 -10.75
CA GLU A 56 4.88 3.27 -11.42
C GLU A 56 4.10 3.89 -12.60
N ASP A 57 3.71 5.15 -12.49
CA ASP A 57 3.03 5.87 -13.58
C ASP A 57 3.92 6.06 -14.82
N GLY A 58 5.23 6.24 -14.62
CA GLY A 58 6.21 6.34 -15.71
C GLY A 58 6.53 5.01 -16.40
N HIS A 59 5.96 3.89 -15.91
CA HIS A 59 6.16 2.55 -16.45
C HIS A 59 4.94 1.98 -17.18
N LYS A 60 3.85 2.74 -17.29
CA LYS A 60 2.76 2.43 -18.22
C LYS A 60 3.09 3.04 -19.60
N PRO A 61 3.23 2.22 -20.66
CA PRO A 61 3.41 2.72 -22.03
C PRO A 61 2.18 3.50 -22.52
#